data_AF-X1AUX9-F1
#
_entry.id   AF-X1AUX9-F1
#
_cell.length_a   1.000
_cell.length_b   1.000
_cell.length_c   1.000
_cell.angle_alpha   90.00
_cell.angle_beta   90.00
_cell.angle_gamma   90.00
#
_symmetry.space_group_name_H-M   'P 1'
#
loop_
_entity.id
_entity.type
_entity.pdbx_description
1 polymer ?
#
loop_
_entity_poly.entity_id
_entity_poly.type
_entity_poly.pdbx_seq_one_letter_code
_entity_poly.pdbx_strand_id
1 'polypeptide(L)'
;MELVKRETCLEYFHRRLSEGWKCISLEGYNAVLLSPDGVRRTLDLRHDILTLRPNSDTSQGISQESPTQGTHYDLVDDAGTGDGDTTHVRQYGVPTCNTWGYDRYGLPNHTDEIGAIDKVTIFCRMRYVD
;
A
#
# COMPACT_ATOMS: atom_id res chain seq x y z
N MET A 1 3.80 -11.90 -6.52
CA MET A 1 3.14 -11.15 -5.43
C MET A 1 1.64 -11.10 -5.69
N GLU A 2 0.78 -11.13 -4.67
CA GLU A 2 -0.68 -10.93 -4.85
C GLU A 2 -0.96 -9.45 -5.14
N LEU A 3 -1.67 -9.11 -6.22
CA LEU A 3 -1.86 -7.72 -6.67
C LEU A 3 -3.10 -7.04 -6.06
N VAL A 4 -4.12 -7.85 -5.77
CA VAL A 4 -5.37 -7.44 -5.13
C VAL A 4 -5.61 -8.43 -4.00
N LYS A 5 -5.69 -7.92 -2.77
CA LYS A 5 -5.94 -8.76 -1.59
C LYS A 5 -7.29 -8.40 -0.99
N ARG A 6 -8.16 -9.39 -0.89
CA ARG A 6 -9.46 -9.30 -0.24
C ARG A 6 -9.38 -9.98 1.11
N GLU A 7 -9.71 -9.24 2.16
CA GLU A 7 -9.68 -9.74 3.52
C GLU A 7 -10.76 -9.02 4.33
N THR A 8 -11.38 -9.73 5.26
CA THR A 8 -12.21 -9.07 6.28
C THR A 8 -11.32 -8.16 7.14
N CYS A 9 -11.88 -7.11 7.76
CA CYS A 9 -11.09 -6.30 8.70
C CYS A 9 -10.46 -7.12 9.82
N LEU A 10 -11.08 -8.22 10.24
CA LEU A 10 -10.56 -9.08 11.30
C LEU A 10 -9.33 -9.89 10.82
N GLU A 11 -9.37 -10.43 9.59
CA GLU A 11 -8.22 -11.08 8.96
C GLU A 11 -7.06 -10.10 8.78
N TYR A 12 -7.35 -8.89 8.30
CA TYR A 12 -6.37 -7.81 8.20
C TYR A 12 -5.76 -7.47 9.56
N PHE A 13 -6.60 -7.33 10.59
CA PHE A 13 -6.16 -7.03 11.95
C PHE A 13 -5.20 -8.11 12.47
N HIS A 14 -5.58 -9.40 12.39
CA HIS A 14 -4.73 -10.49 12.83
C HIS A 14 -3.42 -10.57 12.05
N ARG A 15 -3.47 -10.39 10.72
CA ARG A 15 -2.27 -10.37 9.87
C ARG A 15 -1.30 -9.28 10.31
N ARG A 16 -1.78 -8.04 10.52
CA ARG A 16 -0.90 -6.94 10.95
C ARG A 16 -0.25 -7.19 12.29
N LEU A 17 -0.98 -7.76 13.24
CA LEU A 17 -0.39 -8.14 14.52
C LEU A 17 0.72 -9.19 14.34
N SER A 18 0.55 -10.15 13.42
CA SER A 18 1.61 -11.13 13.10
C SER A 18 2.82 -10.51 12.40
N GLU A 19 2.64 -9.40 11.68
CA GLU A 19 3.70 -8.60 11.05
C GLU A 19 4.39 -7.62 12.03
N GLY A 20 4.07 -7.69 13.33
CA GLY A 20 4.70 -6.86 14.36
C GLY A 20 4.03 -5.51 14.62
N TRP A 21 2.88 -5.23 14.00
CA TRP A 21 2.08 -4.07 14.35
C TRP A 21 1.51 -4.20 15.76
N LYS A 22 1.29 -3.08 16.43
CA LYS A 22 0.71 -3.01 17.76
C LYS A 22 -0.70 -2.44 17.70
N CYS A 23 -1.66 -3.08 18.36
CA CYS A 23 -2.95 -2.45 18.62
C CYS A 23 -2.78 -1.45 19.77
N ILE A 24 -2.90 -0.15 19.49
CA ILE A 24 -2.71 0.93 20.47
C ILE A 24 -4.03 1.48 21.01
N SER A 25 -5.15 1.22 20.33
CA SER A 25 -6.50 1.49 20.84
C SER A 25 -7.50 0.49 20.25
N LEU A 26 -8.47 0.07 21.06
CA LEU A 26 -9.59 -0.74 20.65
C LEU A 26 -10.84 -0.28 21.41
N GLU A 27 -11.73 0.42 20.72
CA GLU A 27 -12.97 0.97 21.28
C GLU A 27 -14.17 0.44 20.48
N GLY A 28 -14.85 -0.56 21.04
CA GLY A 28 -15.91 -1.28 20.35
C GLY A 28 -15.36 -1.96 19.09
N TYR A 29 -15.85 -1.55 17.92
CA TYR A 29 -15.39 -2.06 16.62
C TYR A 29 -14.26 -1.22 16.00
N ASN A 30 -13.84 -0.13 16.64
CA ASN A 30 -12.80 0.74 16.11
C ASN A 30 -11.44 0.35 16.69
N ALA A 31 -10.52 -0.10 15.84
CA ALA A 31 -9.16 -0.41 16.22
C ALA A 31 -8.18 0.63 15.65
N VAL A 32 -7.14 0.97 16.41
CA VAL A 32 -6.01 1.75 15.92
C VAL A 32 -4.76 0.90 16.03
N LEU A 33 -4.16 0.59 14.89
CA LEU A 33 -2.89 -0.11 14.78
C LEU A 33 -1.74 0.88 14.62
N LEU A 34 -0.59 0.55 15.18
CA LEU A 34 0.69 1.24 15.03
C LEU A 34 1.70 0.27 14.43
N SER A 35 2.26 0.61 13.28
CA SER A 35 3.31 -0.17 12.65
C SER A 35 4.64 -0.06 13.42
N PRO A 36 5.59 -0.98 13.19
CA PRO A 36 6.93 -0.91 13.78
C PRO A 36 7.66 0.42 13.53
N ASP A 37 7.41 1.06 12.39
CA ASP A 37 7.99 2.34 11.98
C ASP A 37 7.15 3.58 12.39
N GLY A 38 6.05 3.39 13.12
CA GLY A 38 5.29 4.48 13.74
C GLY A 38 4.09 5.01 12.95
N VAL A 39 3.69 4.37 11.84
CA VAL A 39 2.48 4.69 11.09
C VAL A 39 1.24 4.20 11.83
N ARG A 40 0.25 5.08 11.95
CA ARG A 40 -1.06 4.74 12.55
C ARG A 40 -2.08 4.37 11.47
N ARG A 41 -2.83 3.29 11.69
CA ARG A 41 -3.96 2.87 10.85
C ARG A 41 -5.21 2.67 11.70
N THR A 42 -6.29 3.35 11.33
CA THR A 42 -7.61 3.16 11.96
C THR A 42 -8.43 2.17 11.14
N LEU A 43 -9.06 1.22 11.82
CA LEU A 43 -9.87 0.16 11.24
C LEU A 43 -11.25 0.13 11.90
N ASP A 44 -12.30 -0.10 11.10
CA ASP A 44 -13.62 -0.49 11.60
C ASP A 44 -13.80 -1.99 11.33
N LEU A 45 -13.78 -2.79 12.40
CA LEU A 45 -13.78 -4.25 12.33
C LEU A 45 -15.06 -4.87 11.74
N ARG A 46 -16.07 -4.05 11.42
CA ARG A 46 -17.32 -4.49 10.78
C ARG A 46 -17.28 -4.48 9.26
N HIS A 47 -16.30 -3.81 8.66
CA HIS A 47 -16.19 -3.66 7.21
C HIS A 47 -15.14 -4.61 6.63
N ASP A 48 -15.28 -4.93 5.35
CA ASP A 48 -14.26 -5.65 4.61
C ASP A 48 -13.18 -4.68 4.09
N ILE A 49 -11.98 -5.20 3.86
CA ILE A 49 -10.86 -4.44 3.32
C ILE A 49 -10.47 -5.00 1.96
N LEU A 50 -10.45 -4.09 0.98
CA LEU A 50 -9.81 -4.31 -0.30
C LEU A 50 -8.46 -3.57 -0.29
N THR A 51 -7.36 -4.32 -0.30
CA THR A 51 -6.03 -3.74 -0.46
C THR A 51 -5.63 -3.83 -1.93
N LEU A 52 -5.42 -2.66 -2.54
CA LEU A 52 -4.95 -2.53 -3.92
C LEU A 52 -3.47 -2.15 -3.95
N ARG A 53 -2.70 -2.86 -4.76
CA ARG A 53 -1.32 -2.51 -5.09
C ARG A 53 -1.28 -1.97 -6.53
N PRO A 54 -0.33 -1.09 -6.89
CA PRO A 54 -0.17 -0.67 -8.28
C PRO A 54 0.00 -1.91 -9.16
N ASN A 55 -0.89 -2.09 -10.14
CA ASN A 55 -1.01 -3.34 -10.90
C ASN A 55 -1.48 -3.13 -12.35
N SER A 56 -1.55 -1.87 -12.81
CA SER A 56 -1.90 -1.53 -14.20
C SER A 56 -0.65 -1.42 -15.08
N ASP A 57 -0.80 -1.78 -16.36
CA ASP A 57 0.25 -1.93 -17.40
C ASP A 57 1.10 -0.68 -17.73
N THR A 58 1.05 0.40 -16.94
CA THR A 58 1.69 1.69 -17.29
C THR A 58 2.64 2.25 -16.23
N SER A 59 3.18 1.41 -15.35
CA SER A 59 4.27 1.78 -14.44
C SER A 59 5.68 1.69 -15.08
N GLN A 60 5.81 1.21 -16.31
CA GLN A 60 7.06 0.77 -17.00
C GLN A 60 8.12 1.86 -17.32
N GLY A 61 8.00 3.06 -16.76
CA GLY A 61 8.80 4.23 -17.16
C GLY A 61 9.84 4.70 -16.15
N ILE A 62 10.19 3.90 -15.12
CA ILE A 62 11.05 4.40 -14.03
C ILE A 62 12.46 3.82 -14.16
N SER A 63 13.41 4.70 -14.44
CA SER A 63 14.78 4.33 -14.84
C SER A 63 15.69 3.94 -13.68
N GLN A 64 15.31 4.22 -12.43
CA GLN A 64 16.07 3.83 -11.25
C GLN A 64 15.15 3.29 -10.17
N GLU A 65 15.34 2.04 -9.80
CA GLU A 65 14.68 1.39 -8.68
C GLU A 65 15.71 0.62 -7.85
N SER A 66 15.53 0.60 -6.54
CA SER A 66 16.37 -0.13 -5.61
C SER A 66 15.51 -0.92 -4.64
N PRO A 67 15.84 -2.20 -4.36
CA PRO A 67 16.72 -3.04 -5.18
C PRO A 67 16.16 -3.19 -6.60
N THR A 68 17.04 -3.36 -7.59
CA THR A 68 16.63 -3.63 -8.98
C THR A 68 16.12 -5.06 -9.07
N GLN A 69 14.85 -5.27 -8.75
CA GLN A 69 14.21 -6.58 -8.79
C GLN A 69 12.77 -6.49 -9.31
N GLY A 70 12.54 -7.22 -10.40
CA GLY A 70 11.19 -7.51 -10.88
C GLY A 70 10.47 -6.29 -11.43
N THR A 71 9.26 -6.08 -10.91
CA THR A 71 8.34 -5.04 -11.33
C THR A 71 8.23 -3.98 -10.24
N HIS A 72 8.09 -2.70 -10.59
CA HIS A 72 8.09 -1.58 -9.63
C HIS A 72 7.19 -1.78 -8.39
N TYR A 73 6.06 -2.50 -8.55
CA TYR A 73 5.14 -2.77 -7.45
C TYR A 73 5.65 -3.80 -6.43
N ASP A 74 6.67 -4.59 -6.76
CA ASP A 74 7.31 -5.52 -5.82
C ASP A 74 8.09 -4.78 -4.72
N LEU A 75 8.34 -3.48 -4.92
CA LEU A 75 8.99 -2.58 -3.96
C LEU A 75 7.98 -1.84 -3.05
N VAL A 76 6.69 -2.15 -3.16
CA VAL A 76 5.64 -1.54 -2.34
C VAL A 76 5.58 -2.21 -0.96
N ASP A 77 5.67 -1.38 0.09
CA ASP A 77 5.83 -1.76 1.49
C ASP A 77 4.83 -2.82 2.01
N ASP A 78 3.62 -2.87 1.45
CA ASP A 78 2.53 -3.73 1.92
C ASP A 78 2.68 -5.23 1.54
N ALA A 79 3.82 -5.65 1.01
CA ALA A 79 4.10 -7.04 0.59
C ALA A 79 4.87 -7.89 1.62
N GLY A 80 5.14 -7.35 2.82
CA GLY A 80 5.78 -8.10 3.91
C GLY A 80 7.31 -8.15 3.87
N THR A 81 7.96 -7.46 2.92
CA THR A 81 9.43 -7.42 2.80
C THR A 81 10.04 -6.01 2.75
N GLY A 82 9.24 -4.94 2.81
CA GLY A 82 9.71 -3.59 2.49
C GLY A 82 9.32 -2.52 3.50
N ASP A 83 9.70 -2.69 4.77
CA ASP A 83 9.70 -1.57 5.75
C ASP A 83 11.14 -1.04 5.96
N GLY A 84 11.98 -1.11 4.92
CA GLY A 84 13.35 -0.58 4.97
C GLY A 84 13.47 0.68 4.13
N ASP A 85 14.28 1.65 4.57
CA ASP A 85 14.72 2.84 3.77
C ASP A 85 15.61 2.46 2.56
N THR A 86 15.54 1.20 2.12
CA THR A 86 16.30 0.59 1.04
C THR A 86 15.49 0.47 -0.25
N THR A 87 14.15 0.49 -0.15
CA THR A 87 13.23 0.46 -1.29
C THR A 87 12.92 1.87 -1.77
N HIS A 88 13.37 2.23 -2.98
CA HIS A 88 13.03 3.52 -3.56
C HIS A 88 12.97 3.46 -5.08
N VAL A 89 12.13 4.34 -5.62
CA VAL A 89 11.87 4.51 -7.03
C VAL A 89 12.20 5.96 -7.37
N ARG A 90 13.17 6.18 -8.28
CA ARG A 90 13.68 7.50 -8.65
C ARG A 90 13.75 7.64 -10.16
N GLN A 91 13.46 8.84 -10.67
CA GLN A 91 13.72 9.20 -12.06
C GLN A 91 14.78 10.31 -12.10
N TYR A 92 15.98 10.00 -12.60
CA TYR A 92 17.07 10.98 -12.77
C TYR A 92 17.16 11.45 -14.22
N GLY A 93 17.41 12.74 -14.43
CA GLY A 93 17.89 13.25 -15.73
C GLY A 93 16.83 13.78 -16.71
N VAL A 94 15.59 14.04 -16.29
CA VAL A 94 14.62 14.76 -17.14
C VAL A 94 14.52 16.22 -16.69
N PRO A 95 14.96 17.21 -17.51
CA PRO A 95 14.99 18.63 -17.16
C PRO A 95 13.60 19.29 -17.06
N THR A 96 12.53 18.53 -17.26
CA THR A 96 11.16 18.94 -16.98
C THR A 96 10.60 18.00 -15.91
N CYS A 97 10.26 18.54 -14.76
CA CYS A 97 9.60 17.89 -13.61
C CYS A 97 8.18 17.32 -13.90
N ASN A 98 7.86 17.02 -15.18
CA ASN A 98 6.52 16.66 -15.64
C ASN A 98 6.38 15.21 -16.08
N THR A 99 7.45 14.41 -16.08
CA THR A 99 7.34 12.94 -16.19
C THR A 99 7.11 12.39 -14.80
N TRP A 100 5.86 12.43 -14.36
CA TRP A 100 5.43 11.75 -13.15
C TRP A 100 5.39 10.24 -13.46
N GLY A 101 6.10 9.43 -12.68
CA GLY A 101 5.77 8.01 -12.58
C GLY A 101 4.36 7.91 -11.98
N TYR A 102 3.41 7.33 -12.70
CA TYR A 102 2.06 7.13 -12.18
C TYR A 102 1.95 5.73 -11.61
N ASP A 103 1.69 5.62 -10.31
CA ASP A 103 1.17 4.39 -9.74
C ASP A 103 -0.27 4.21 -10.20
N ARG A 104 -0.44 3.39 -11.24
CA ARG A 104 -1.76 3.07 -11.78
C ARG A 104 -2.29 1.79 -11.15
N TYR A 105 -3.52 1.88 -10.67
CA TYR A 105 -4.26 0.78 -10.07
C TYR A 105 -5.31 0.32 -11.09
N GLY A 106 -5.15 -0.90 -11.58
CA GLY A 106 -6.21 -1.66 -12.21
C GLY A 106 -7.29 -1.95 -11.18
N LEU A 107 -8.21 -1.00 -11.03
CA LEU A 107 -9.39 -1.17 -10.21
C LEU A 107 -10.21 -2.34 -10.76
N PRO A 108 -10.69 -3.26 -9.90
CA PRO A 108 -11.68 -4.24 -10.31
C PRO A 108 -12.84 -3.55 -11.01
N ASN A 109 -13.43 -4.23 -12.00
CA ASN A 109 -14.61 -3.69 -12.65
C ASN A 109 -15.73 -3.52 -11.61
N HIS A 110 -16.17 -2.27 -11.41
CA HIS A 110 -17.21 -1.89 -10.44
C HIS A 110 -18.56 -2.59 -10.65
N THR A 111 -18.75 -3.35 -11.74
CA THR A 111 -19.95 -4.16 -11.98
C THR A 111 -19.89 -5.56 -11.36
N ASP A 112 -18.70 -6.03 -10.99
CA ASP A 112 -18.50 -7.39 -10.48
C ASP A 112 -18.48 -7.43 -8.94
N GLU A 113 -18.39 -6.26 -8.30
CA GLU A 113 -18.41 -6.08 -6.86
C GLU A 113 -19.71 -5.38 -6.44
N ILE A 114 -20.40 -5.95 -5.45
CA ILE A 114 -21.64 -5.41 -4.88
C ILE A 114 -21.36 -4.88 -3.47
N GLY A 115 -21.79 -3.66 -3.18
CA GLY A 115 -21.61 -3.03 -1.86
C GLY A 115 -21.42 -1.52 -1.96
N ALA A 116 -21.45 -0.85 -0.81
CA ALA A 116 -21.11 0.57 -0.73
C ALA A 116 -19.65 0.71 -0.27
N ILE A 117 -18.87 1.54 -0.97
CA ILE A 117 -17.55 1.95 -0.50
C ILE A 117 -17.75 2.98 0.60
N ASP A 118 -17.46 2.60 1.85
CA ASP A 118 -17.54 3.50 2.99
C ASP A 118 -16.38 4.52 2.99
N LYS A 119 -15.16 4.05 2.70
CA LYS A 119 -13.95 4.87 2.76
C LYS A 119 -12.86 4.36 1.82
N VAL A 120 -12.18 5.30 1.17
CA VAL A 120 -10.91 5.06 0.46
C VAL A 120 -9.78 5.74 1.23
N THR A 121 -8.71 5.01 1.52
CA THR A 121 -7.52 5.56 2.17
C THR A 121 -6.29 5.27 1.30
N ILE A 122 -5.53 6.31 0.98
CA ILE A 122 -4.28 6.19 0.22
C ILE A 122 -3.13 6.41 1.21
N PHE A 123 -2.17 5.49 1.20
CA PHE A 123 -0.94 5.61 1.98
C PHE A 123 0.24 5.76 1.01
N CYS A 124 0.98 6.85 1.16
CA CYS A 124 2.23 7.06 0.45
C CYS A 124 3.34 7.32 1.47
N ARG A 125 4.43 6.56 1.40
CA ARG A 125 5.69 6.89 2.06
C ARG A 125 6.65 7.42 1.00
N MET A 126 7.32 8.52 1.31
CA MET A 126 8.29 9.14 0.43
C MET A 126 9.56 9.38 1.23
N ARG A 127 10.70 8.99 0.68
CA ARG A 127 11.99 9.36 1.23
C ARG A 127 12.20 10.85 0.98
N TYR A 128 12.53 11.58 2.04
CA TYR A 128 13.00 12.95 1.91
C TYR A 128 14.40 12.94 1.26
N VAL A 129 14.55 13.67 0.16
CA VAL A 129 15.82 13.82 -0.54
C VAL A 129 16.22 15.28 -0.37
N ASP A 130 17.32 15.52 0.36
CA ASP A 130 17.99 16.82 0.44
C ASP A 130 18.55 17.26 -0.93
#